data_AF-G5QTW0-F1
#
_entry.id   AF-G5QTW0-F1
#
_cell.length_a   1.000
_cell.length_b   1.000
_cell.length_c   1.000
_cell.angle_alpha   90.00
_cell.angle_beta   90.00
_cell.angle_gamma   90.00
#
_symmetry.space_group_name_H-M   'P 1'
#
loop_
_entity.id
_entity.type
_entity.pdbx_description
1 polymer ?
#
loop_
_entity_poly.entity_id
_entity_poly.type
_entity_poly.pdbx_seq_one_letter_code
_entity_poly.pdbx_strand_id
1 'polypeptide(L)'
;MNNRCALVSKIIAFSCVDGPGSRLALFLQGCNLRCKNCHNPWTMGRCNDCGECVSQCPHHALSVDGGKVVWRSDICEQCDTCLKMCPQQATPMAQTMSVDDVLRHIRKASLFIEGITVSGGEATTQLPFIVALFTAIKADPQLQRLTCLVDSNGQLSETGWQKLLPVCDGVMLDLKAWKSECHHRLTGRDNTHIKHSIRFLAAQGKLAELRLLVIPGQVDYAAHIDSLAAFITSLGEVPVRLNAFHAHGVYGEAKAWLARRDAARGGLARRDAARGGTAGRRIARAWGGEADFAGAIFVSVACQMAAAMPSEPKQDNGIAIQRIGYHLCGLRT
;
A
#
# COMPACT_ATOMS: atom_id res chain seq x y z
N MET A 1 9.72 -1.56 -30.17
CA MET A 1 10.35 -1.87 -28.87
C MET A 1 10.17 -0.66 -27.98
N ASN A 2 9.56 -0.83 -26.81
CA ASN A 2 9.29 0.27 -25.91
C ASN A 2 10.45 0.40 -24.91
N ASN A 3 11.39 1.29 -25.22
CA ASN A 3 12.64 1.43 -24.48
C ASN A 3 12.50 2.23 -23.17
N ARG A 4 11.28 2.55 -22.73
CA ARG A 4 11.11 3.19 -21.42
C ARG A 4 11.47 2.18 -20.33
N CYS A 5 12.35 2.59 -19.43
CA CYS A 5 12.79 1.78 -18.32
C CYS A 5 12.32 2.35 -16.98
N ALA A 6 12.19 1.48 -15.99
CA ALA A 6 12.08 1.85 -14.59
C ALA A 6 13.11 1.09 -13.76
N LEU A 7 13.44 1.66 -12.62
CA LEU A 7 14.19 0.98 -11.59
C LEU A 7 13.21 0.12 -10.76
N VAL A 8 13.30 -1.19 -10.92
CA VAL A 8 12.44 -2.21 -10.31
C VAL A 8 13.19 -2.86 -9.16
N SER A 9 12.60 -2.88 -7.95
CA SER A 9 13.21 -3.48 -6.76
C SER A 9 12.80 -4.93 -6.55
N LYS A 10 11.58 -5.29 -6.95
CA LYS A 10 11.06 -6.65 -6.81
C LYS A 10 9.91 -6.91 -7.78
N ILE A 11 9.79 -8.15 -8.25
CA ILE A 11 8.61 -8.66 -8.94
C ILE A 11 8.08 -9.83 -8.12
N ILE A 12 6.81 -9.76 -7.73
CA ILE A 12 6.09 -10.88 -7.12
C ILE A 12 5.13 -11.39 -8.18
N ALA A 13 5.42 -12.57 -8.73
CA ALA A 13 4.68 -13.11 -9.87
C ALA A 13 3.20 -13.39 -9.56
N PHE A 14 2.89 -13.70 -8.30
CA PHE A 14 1.55 -13.98 -7.81
C PHE A 14 1.39 -13.45 -6.38
N SER A 15 0.41 -12.57 -6.18
CA SER A 15 0.03 -11.99 -4.90
C SER A 15 -1.49 -11.89 -4.80
N CYS A 16 -2.01 -12.14 -3.60
CA CYS A 16 -3.42 -11.98 -3.24
C CYS A 16 -3.67 -10.83 -2.25
N VAL A 17 -2.63 -10.05 -1.94
CA VAL A 17 -2.68 -8.95 -0.96
C VAL A 17 -2.41 -7.58 -1.58
N ASP A 18 -1.90 -7.53 -2.81
CA ASP A 18 -1.56 -6.30 -3.54
C ASP A 18 -2.73 -5.77 -4.40
N GLY A 19 -3.96 -5.98 -3.96
CA GLY A 19 -5.20 -5.56 -4.64
C GLY A 19 -6.21 -6.69 -4.82
N PRO A 20 -7.34 -6.44 -5.51
CA PRO A 20 -8.36 -7.45 -5.76
C PRO A 20 -7.86 -8.54 -6.69
N GLY A 21 -8.22 -9.78 -6.37
CA GLY A 21 -7.89 -10.95 -7.17
C GLY A 21 -6.44 -11.41 -7.02
N SER A 22 -6.04 -12.32 -7.89
CA SER A 22 -4.64 -12.73 -8.06
C SER A 22 -3.90 -11.75 -8.96
N ARG A 23 -2.75 -11.25 -8.52
CA ARG A 23 -2.04 -10.17 -9.23
C ARG A 23 -0.55 -10.42 -9.31
N LEU A 24 0.08 -9.97 -10.39
CA LEU A 24 1.53 -9.73 -10.37
C LEU A 24 1.77 -8.35 -9.74
N ALA A 25 2.59 -8.31 -8.70
CA ALA A 25 2.96 -7.06 -8.04
C ALA A 25 4.38 -6.64 -8.45
N LEU A 26 4.47 -5.46 -9.09
CA LEU A 26 5.70 -4.85 -9.57
C LEU A 26 6.12 -3.74 -8.62
N PHE A 27 7.19 -3.95 -7.85
CA PHE A 27 7.69 -2.98 -6.88
C PHE A 27 8.76 -2.12 -7.55
N LEU A 28 8.49 -0.81 -7.65
CA LEU A 28 9.43 0.17 -8.16
C LEU A 28 10.28 0.78 -7.04
N GLN A 29 11.52 1.14 -7.37
CA GLN A 29 12.46 1.76 -6.45
C GLN A 29 12.28 3.29 -6.38
N GLY A 30 12.41 3.83 -5.17
CA GLY A 30 12.35 5.26 -4.87
C GLY A 30 10.99 5.66 -4.31
N CYS A 31 10.98 6.45 -3.24
CA CYS A 31 9.78 7.02 -2.63
C CYS A 31 10.02 8.50 -2.32
N ASN A 32 8.99 9.33 -2.49
CA ASN A 32 9.01 10.75 -2.12
C ASN A 32 8.55 11.00 -0.67
N LEU A 33 8.11 9.96 0.07
CA LEU A 33 7.86 10.02 1.51
C LEU A 33 8.98 9.36 2.32
N ARG A 34 9.01 9.65 3.62
CA ARG A 34 9.90 9.04 4.63
C ARG A 34 9.07 8.53 5.80
N CYS A 35 8.15 7.62 5.49
CA CYS A 35 7.21 7.06 6.46
C CYS A 35 7.97 6.32 7.57
N LYS A 36 7.86 6.77 8.81
CA LYS A 36 8.50 6.13 9.98
C LYS A 36 8.11 4.66 10.15
N ASN A 37 6.90 4.32 9.73
CA ASN A 37 6.31 2.98 9.73
C ASN A 37 6.49 2.22 8.39
N CYS A 38 7.41 2.62 7.52
CA CYS A 38 7.61 1.92 6.25
C CYS A 38 8.04 0.47 6.50
N HIS A 39 7.31 -0.50 5.93
CA HIS A 39 7.65 -1.92 5.95
C HIS A 39 8.76 -2.30 4.96
N ASN A 40 9.02 -1.45 3.96
CA ASN A 40 10.05 -1.66 2.96
C ASN A 40 10.98 -0.43 2.88
N PRO A 41 11.67 -0.04 3.97
CA PRO A 41 12.44 1.20 4.00
C PRO A 41 13.49 1.27 2.89
N TRP A 42 14.06 0.13 2.48
CA TRP A 42 15.03 0.03 1.40
C TRP A 42 14.46 0.35 0.00
N THR A 43 13.16 0.63 -0.14
CA THR A 43 12.57 1.14 -1.40
C THR A 43 12.49 2.67 -1.42
N MET A 44 12.85 3.36 -0.34
CA MET A 44 12.72 4.83 -0.27
C MET A 44 13.79 5.58 -1.06
N GLY A 45 15.05 5.17 -0.93
CA GLY A 45 16.16 5.80 -1.63
C GLY A 45 16.44 5.20 -3.00
N ARG A 46 17.55 5.61 -3.60
CA ARG A 46 18.14 4.98 -4.79
C ARG A 46 19.60 4.69 -4.46
N CYS A 47 20.11 3.55 -4.91
CA CYS A 47 21.52 3.22 -4.73
C CYS A 47 22.36 4.31 -5.40
N ASN A 48 23.36 4.82 -4.68
CA ASN A 48 24.33 5.80 -5.17
C ASN A 48 25.72 5.17 -5.37
N ASP A 49 25.77 3.85 -5.40
CA ASP A 49 26.97 3.05 -5.65
C ASP A 49 28.13 3.27 -4.64
N CYS A 50 27.83 3.68 -3.40
CA CYS A 50 28.87 3.94 -2.39
C CYS A 50 29.69 2.70 -1.98
N GLY A 51 29.24 1.49 -2.30
CA GLY A 51 29.97 0.25 -2.05
C GLY A 51 29.97 -0.26 -0.60
N GLU A 52 29.38 0.46 0.36
CA GLU A 52 29.40 0.06 1.79
C GLU A 52 28.86 -1.35 2.04
N CYS A 53 27.84 -1.77 1.26
CA CYS A 53 27.24 -3.10 1.38
C CYS A 53 28.11 -4.25 0.83
N VAL A 54 29.13 -3.95 0.03
CA VAL A 54 29.94 -4.97 -0.67
C VAL A 54 30.78 -5.77 0.31
N SER A 55 31.52 -5.08 1.19
CA SER A 55 32.39 -5.72 2.19
C SER A 55 31.62 -6.47 3.28
N GLN A 56 30.32 -6.17 3.44
CA GLN A 56 29.46 -6.78 4.45
C GLN A 56 28.57 -7.89 3.89
N CYS A 57 28.62 -8.19 2.58
CA CYS A 57 27.81 -9.25 1.98
C CYS A 57 28.37 -10.63 2.38
N PRO A 58 27.67 -11.42 3.22
CA PRO A 58 28.22 -12.68 3.72
C PRO A 58 28.34 -13.77 2.64
N HIS A 59 27.60 -13.63 1.54
CA HIS A 59 27.64 -14.57 0.41
C HIS A 59 28.50 -14.05 -0.75
N HIS A 60 29.14 -12.89 -0.61
CA HIS A 60 29.95 -12.27 -1.68
C HIS A 60 29.19 -12.08 -3.00
N ALA A 61 27.88 -11.85 -2.92
CA ALA A 61 26.99 -11.64 -4.08
C ALA A 61 27.01 -10.20 -4.61
N LEU A 62 27.79 -9.31 -3.99
CA LEU A 62 27.94 -7.91 -4.35
C LEU A 62 29.40 -7.62 -4.67
N SER A 63 29.64 -6.79 -5.69
CA SER A 63 30.97 -6.29 -6.06
C SER A 63 30.89 -4.84 -6.53
N VAL A 64 32.03 -4.16 -6.65
CA VAL A 64 32.11 -2.86 -7.33
C VAL A 64 32.80 -3.06 -8.67
N ASP A 65 32.14 -2.67 -9.76
CA ASP A 65 32.71 -2.67 -11.11
C ASP A 65 32.39 -1.34 -11.80
N GLY A 66 33.40 -0.70 -12.40
CA GLY A 66 33.26 0.62 -13.03
C GLY A 66 32.66 1.69 -12.12
N GLY A 67 32.89 1.60 -10.80
CA GLY A 67 32.31 2.50 -9.80
C GLY A 67 30.83 2.27 -9.50
N LYS A 68 30.25 1.14 -9.94
CA LYS A 68 28.87 0.74 -9.69
C LYS A 68 28.81 -0.50 -8.83
N VAL A 69 27.83 -0.56 -7.92
CA VAL A 69 27.55 -1.79 -7.17
C VAL A 69 26.85 -2.77 -8.11
N VAL A 70 27.49 -3.91 -8.33
CA VAL A 70 26.97 -5.00 -9.15
C VAL A 70 26.42 -6.09 -8.24
N TRP A 71 25.17 -6.47 -8.47
CA TRP A 71 24.50 -7.56 -7.78
C TRP A 71 24.47 -8.82 -8.65
N ARG A 72 24.93 -9.93 -8.07
CA ARG A 72 24.88 -11.27 -8.67
C ARG A 72 23.72 -12.08 -8.10
N SER A 73 22.64 -12.16 -8.85
CA SER A 73 21.42 -12.86 -8.43
C SER A 73 21.59 -14.37 -8.32
N ASP A 74 22.56 -14.95 -9.02
CA ASP A 74 22.92 -16.37 -8.99
C ASP A 74 23.62 -16.80 -7.70
N ILE A 75 24.26 -15.86 -6.99
CA ILE A 75 24.95 -16.11 -5.71
C ILE A 75 24.10 -15.64 -4.51
N CYS A 76 23.30 -14.60 -4.70
CA CYS A 76 22.60 -13.95 -3.58
C CYS A 76 21.55 -14.87 -2.93
N GLU A 77 21.74 -15.19 -1.65
CA GLU A 77 20.77 -15.94 -0.83
C GLU A 77 19.68 -15.06 -0.19
N GLN A 78 19.59 -13.78 -0.55
CA GLN A 78 18.55 -12.86 -0.05
C GLN A 78 18.51 -12.73 1.50
N CYS A 79 19.69 -12.72 2.15
CA CYS A 79 19.81 -12.57 3.61
C CYS A 79 19.47 -11.16 4.16
N ASP A 80 19.18 -10.20 3.28
CA ASP A 80 18.85 -8.80 3.57
C ASP A 80 19.93 -7.98 4.30
N THR A 81 21.15 -8.49 4.47
CA THR A 81 22.25 -7.76 5.13
C THR A 81 22.49 -6.40 4.46
N CYS A 82 22.58 -6.37 3.13
CA CYS A 82 22.76 -5.14 2.37
C CYS A 82 21.62 -4.13 2.53
N LEU A 83 20.38 -4.60 2.74
CA LEU A 83 19.20 -3.75 2.92
C LEU A 83 19.22 -3.07 4.30
N LYS A 84 19.58 -3.83 5.33
CA LYS A 84 19.56 -3.38 6.73
C LYS A 84 20.60 -2.30 7.02
N MET A 85 21.74 -2.35 6.32
CA MET A 85 22.84 -1.42 6.53
C MET A 85 22.89 -0.24 5.56
N CYS A 86 22.12 -0.27 4.47
CA CYS A 86 22.26 0.72 3.41
C CYS A 86 21.94 2.13 3.94
N PRO A 87 22.89 3.08 3.91
CA PRO A 87 22.67 4.44 4.39
C PRO A 87 21.65 5.21 3.54
N GLN A 88 21.51 4.82 2.28
CA GLN A 88 20.56 5.43 1.35
C GLN A 88 19.13 4.89 1.54
N GLN A 89 18.92 3.89 2.40
CA GLN A 89 17.66 3.14 2.46
C GLN A 89 17.25 2.69 1.04
N ALA A 90 18.21 2.08 0.35
CA ALA A 90 18.08 1.56 -1.01
C ALA A 90 18.40 0.06 -1.02
N THR A 91 18.12 -0.60 -2.14
CA THR A 91 18.57 -1.96 -2.41
C THR A 91 19.56 -1.97 -3.57
N PRO A 92 20.71 -2.67 -3.44
CA PRO A 92 21.61 -2.91 -4.58
C PRO A 92 21.02 -3.92 -5.57
N MET A 93 19.91 -4.57 -5.22
CA MET A 93 19.23 -5.56 -6.07
C MET A 93 18.23 -4.91 -7.04
N ALA A 94 18.05 -3.58 -6.98
CA ALA A 94 17.16 -2.91 -7.90
C ALA A 94 17.75 -2.92 -9.32
N GLN A 95 16.95 -3.34 -10.30
CA GLN A 95 17.38 -3.50 -11.69
C GLN A 95 16.63 -2.52 -12.58
N THR A 96 17.34 -1.97 -13.56
CA THR A 96 16.71 -1.22 -14.65
C THR A 96 16.05 -2.21 -15.59
N MET A 97 14.72 -2.14 -15.70
CA MET A 97 13.93 -3.01 -16.57
C MET A 97 13.15 -2.17 -17.57
N SER A 98 13.17 -2.57 -18.83
CA SER A 98 12.32 -2.00 -19.88
C SER A 98 10.88 -2.49 -19.75
N VAL A 99 9.96 -1.83 -20.45
CA VAL A 99 8.58 -2.32 -20.57
C VAL A 99 8.57 -3.74 -21.13
N ASP A 100 9.39 -4.02 -22.14
CA ASP A 100 9.46 -5.34 -22.77
C ASP A 100 9.97 -6.42 -21.79
N ASP A 101 10.90 -6.09 -20.89
CA ASP A 101 11.35 -6.98 -19.82
C ASP A 101 10.19 -7.34 -18.88
N VAL A 102 9.46 -6.34 -18.39
CA VAL A 102 8.34 -6.56 -17.47
C VAL A 102 7.20 -7.33 -18.15
N LEU A 103 6.89 -7.04 -19.41
CA LEU A 103 5.90 -7.80 -20.18
C LEU A 103 6.27 -9.28 -20.29
N ARG A 104 7.55 -9.64 -20.42
CA ARG A 104 7.99 -11.04 -20.39
C ARG A 104 7.68 -11.71 -19.05
N HIS A 105 7.83 -11.01 -17.93
CA HIS A 105 7.42 -11.54 -16.61
C HIS A 105 5.90 -11.69 -16.50
N ILE A 106 5.13 -10.71 -16.97
CA ILE A 106 3.67 -10.75 -16.97
C ILE A 106 3.14 -11.93 -17.79
N ARG A 107 3.68 -12.17 -19.00
CA ARG A 107 3.25 -13.30 -19.84
C ARG A 107 3.45 -14.65 -19.16
N LYS A 108 4.56 -14.84 -18.44
CA LYS A 108 4.83 -16.07 -17.68
C LYS A 108 3.79 -16.32 -16.57
N ALA A 109 3.32 -15.27 -15.92
CA ALA A 109 2.34 -15.35 -14.84
C ALA A 109 0.88 -15.26 -15.33
N SER A 110 0.66 -14.86 -16.60
CA SER A 110 -0.64 -14.40 -17.11
C SER A 110 -1.80 -15.35 -16.80
N LEU A 111 -1.61 -16.67 -16.94
CA LEU A 111 -2.65 -17.68 -16.69
C LEU A 111 -3.11 -17.75 -15.22
N PHE A 112 -2.30 -17.28 -14.28
CA PHE A 112 -2.55 -17.35 -12.84
C PHE A 112 -2.93 -16.01 -12.23
N ILE A 113 -3.03 -14.95 -13.04
CA ILE A 113 -3.32 -13.60 -12.56
C ILE A 113 -4.52 -12.98 -13.30
N GLU A 114 -5.25 -12.16 -12.57
CA GLU A 114 -6.36 -11.32 -13.02
C GLU A 114 -5.92 -9.88 -13.32
N GLY A 115 -4.72 -9.51 -12.88
CA GLY A 115 -4.18 -8.18 -13.11
C GLY A 115 -2.74 -7.99 -12.67
N ILE A 116 -2.28 -6.75 -12.81
CA ILE A 116 -1.01 -6.28 -12.29
C ILE A 116 -1.22 -5.10 -11.33
N THR A 117 -0.38 -5.00 -10.31
CA THR A 117 -0.30 -3.83 -9.44
C THR A 117 1.11 -3.27 -9.49
N VAL A 118 1.26 -1.99 -9.81
CA VAL A 118 2.54 -1.29 -9.68
C VAL A 118 2.59 -0.59 -8.33
N SER A 119 3.51 -1.04 -7.47
CA SER A 119 3.73 -0.58 -6.08
C SER A 119 5.22 -0.29 -5.86
N GLY A 120 5.75 -0.47 -4.65
CA GLY A 120 7.17 -0.29 -4.34
C GLY A 120 7.44 0.74 -3.25
N GLY A 121 8.27 1.73 -3.59
CA GLY A 121 8.38 2.97 -2.82
C GLY A 121 7.19 3.88 -3.11
N GLU A 122 7.35 4.81 -4.05
CA GLU A 122 6.25 5.54 -4.67
C GLU A 122 6.31 5.33 -6.18
N ALA A 123 5.47 4.43 -6.68
CA ALA A 123 5.46 4.01 -8.07
C ALA A 123 5.33 5.21 -9.03
N THR A 124 4.46 6.17 -8.69
CA THR A 124 4.14 7.30 -9.60
C THR A 124 5.31 8.27 -9.81
N THR A 125 6.40 8.16 -9.04
CA THR A 125 7.67 8.86 -9.34
C THR A 125 8.30 8.42 -10.66
N GLN A 126 7.89 7.26 -11.21
CA GLN A 126 8.33 6.73 -12.50
C GLN A 126 7.15 6.68 -13.50
N LEU A 127 6.24 7.66 -13.43
CA LEU A 127 5.02 7.74 -14.24
C LEU A 127 5.20 7.45 -15.74
N PRO A 128 6.23 7.97 -16.45
CA PRO A 128 6.39 7.69 -17.88
C PRO A 128 6.51 6.19 -18.20
N PHE A 129 7.11 5.41 -17.32
CA PHE A 129 7.20 3.96 -17.46
C PHE A 129 5.85 3.29 -17.20
N ILE A 130 5.13 3.69 -16.14
CA ILE A 130 3.82 3.12 -15.79
C ILE A 130 2.82 3.29 -16.93
N VAL A 131 2.72 4.50 -17.48
CA VAL A 131 1.83 4.79 -18.62
C VAL A 131 2.19 3.88 -19.79
N ALA A 132 3.48 3.80 -20.13
CA ALA A 132 3.96 2.99 -21.24
C ALA A 132 3.72 1.49 -21.05
N LEU A 133 3.90 0.97 -19.83
CA LEU A 133 3.61 -0.42 -19.48
C LEU A 133 2.12 -0.72 -19.60
N PHE A 134 1.26 0.12 -19.02
CA PHE A 134 -0.19 -0.09 -19.06
C PHE A 134 -0.74 0.04 -20.48
N THR A 135 -0.29 1.03 -21.26
CA THR A 135 -0.63 1.14 -22.68
C THR A 135 -0.27 -0.16 -23.42
N ALA A 136 0.92 -0.71 -23.18
CA ALA A 136 1.35 -1.94 -23.84
C ALA A 136 0.52 -3.16 -23.43
N ILE A 137 0.13 -3.28 -22.15
CA ILE A 137 -0.75 -4.34 -21.66
C ILE A 137 -2.13 -4.25 -22.31
N LYS A 138 -2.71 -3.03 -22.37
CA LYS A 138 -4.03 -2.81 -22.97
C LYS A 138 -4.05 -3.02 -24.48
N ALA A 139 -2.93 -2.82 -25.17
CA ALA A 139 -2.78 -3.05 -26.60
C ALA A 139 -2.46 -4.50 -26.98
N ASP A 140 -1.99 -5.33 -26.03
CA ASP A 140 -1.63 -6.72 -26.28
C ASP A 140 -2.88 -7.62 -26.17
N PRO A 141 -3.30 -8.31 -27.25
CA PRO A 141 -4.51 -9.15 -27.25
C PRO A 141 -4.51 -10.26 -26.19
N GLN A 142 -3.34 -10.74 -25.76
CA GLN A 142 -3.22 -11.79 -24.74
C GLN A 142 -3.29 -11.24 -23.33
N LEU A 143 -2.96 -9.95 -23.14
CA LEU A 143 -2.85 -9.33 -21.81
C LEU A 143 -3.93 -8.29 -21.53
N GLN A 144 -4.68 -7.81 -22.54
CA GLN A 144 -5.68 -6.75 -22.39
C GLN A 144 -6.79 -7.09 -21.37
N ARG A 145 -7.02 -8.38 -21.09
CA ARG A 145 -7.95 -8.83 -20.03
C ARG A 145 -7.46 -8.50 -18.61
N LEU A 146 -6.17 -8.24 -18.43
CA LEU A 146 -5.57 -7.96 -17.13
C LEU A 146 -5.93 -6.55 -16.68
N THR A 147 -6.36 -6.44 -15.43
CA THR A 147 -6.55 -5.14 -14.78
C THR A 147 -5.19 -4.54 -14.40
N CYS A 148 -5.04 -3.23 -14.56
CA CYS A 148 -3.83 -2.46 -14.29
C CYS A 148 -4.11 -1.49 -13.14
N LEU A 149 -3.54 -1.77 -11.96
CA LEU A 149 -3.69 -0.95 -10.76
C LEU A 149 -2.37 -0.30 -10.36
N VAL A 150 -2.47 0.86 -9.71
CA VAL A 150 -1.34 1.51 -9.03
C VAL A 150 -1.61 1.57 -7.54
N ASP A 151 -0.62 1.19 -6.74
CA ASP A 151 -0.59 1.42 -5.30
C ASP A 151 0.31 2.63 -5.02
N SER A 152 -0.27 3.68 -4.44
CA SER A 152 0.38 4.99 -4.34
C SER A 152 0.07 5.70 -3.03
N ASN A 153 1.00 6.54 -2.59
CA ASN A 153 0.82 7.45 -1.48
C ASN A 153 0.02 8.72 -1.84
N GLY A 154 -0.36 8.91 -3.10
CA GLY A 154 -1.26 9.99 -3.51
C GLY A 154 -0.60 11.34 -3.81
N GLN A 155 0.72 11.45 -3.78
CA GLN A 155 1.45 12.71 -4.01
C GLN A 155 1.56 13.13 -5.49
N LEU A 156 1.13 12.29 -6.44
CA LEU A 156 1.15 12.65 -7.86
C LEU A 156 0.25 13.86 -8.12
N SER A 157 0.68 14.77 -9.00
CA SER A 157 -0.13 15.91 -9.40
C SER A 157 -1.39 15.47 -10.15
N GLU A 158 -2.43 16.29 -10.15
CA GLU A 158 -3.64 16.04 -10.95
C GLU A 158 -3.31 15.83 -12.44
N THR A 159 -2.41 16.65 -13.00
CA THR A 159 -1.92 16.47 -14.39
C THR A 159 -1.22 15.13 -14.60
N GLY A 160 -0.57 14.59 -13.56
CA GLY A 160 0.01 13.25 -13.59
C GLY A 160 -1.07 12.17 -13.58
N TRP A 161 -2.08 12.31 -12.72
CA TRP A 161 -3.23 11.40 -12.70
C TRP A 161 -3.96 11.40 -14.05
N GLN A 162 -4.26 12.57 -14.61
CA GLN A 162 -4.90 12.70 -15.93
C GLN A 162 -4.16 11.95 -17.05
N LYS A 163 -2.81 11.90 -17.00
CA LYS A 163 -2.01 11.11 -17.94
C LYS A 163 -2.14 9.60 -17.74
N LEU A 164 -2.37 9.17 -16.50
CA LEU A 164 -2.46 7.76 -16.12
C LEU A 164 -3.87 7.19 -16.33
N LEU A 165 -4.92 7.98 -16.07
CA LEU A 165 -6.31 7.55 -16.10
C LEU A 165 -6.74 6.76 -17.36
N PRO A 166 -6.32 7.15 -18.59
CA PRO A 166 -6.76 6.45 -19.81
C PRO A 166 -6.30 4.99 -19.90
N VAL A 167 -5.26 4.62 -19.15
CA VAL A 167 -4.63 3.29 -19.23
C VAL A 167 -4.67 2.55 -17.89
N CYS A 168 -5.23 3.17 -16.85
CA CYS A 168 -5.29 2.64 -15.50
C CYS A 168 -6.73 2.24 -15.16
N ASP A 169 -6.91 1.04 -14.62
CA ASP A 169 -8.23 0.57 -14.20
C ASP A 169 -8.60 1.14 -12.82
N GLY A 170 -7.61 1.42 -11.97
CA GLY A 170 -7.84 2.00 -10.66
C GLY A 170 -6.56 2.22 -9.85
N VAL A 171 -6.69 3.02 -8.79
CA VAL A 171 -5.60 3.39 -7.90
C VAL A 171 -6.00 3.09 -6.46
N MET A 172 -5.10 2.48 -5.72
CA MET A 172 -5.24 2.29 -4.27
C MET A 172 -4.41 3.36 -3.58
N LEU A 173 -5.03 4.15 -2.70
CA LEU A 173 -4.36 5.25 -2.03
C LEU A 173 -4.34 5.09 -0.51
N ASP A 174 -3.21 5.42 0.10
CA ASP A 174 -3.09 5.55 1.55
C ASP A 174 -3.31 6.99 2.03
N LEU A 175 -4.24 7.20 2.95
CA LEU A 175 -4.27 8.42 3.76
C LEU A 175 -3.64 8.12 5.11
N LYS A 176 -2.37 8.51 5.33
CA LYS A 176 -1.57 8.05 6.48
C LYS A 176 -1.81 8.80 7.81
N ALA A 177 -2.54 9.92 7.76
CA ALA A 177 -3.01 10.70 8.91
C ALA A 177 -4.06 11.72 8.44
N TRP A 178 -4.88 12.24 9.36
CA TRP A 178 -5.91 13.24 9.03
C TRP A 178 -5.34 14.66 8.94
N LYS A 179 -4.71 15.20 9.99
CA LYS A 179 -4.12 16.54 9.99
C LYS A 179 -2.76 16.55 9.30
N SER A 180 -2.46 17.66 8.62
CA SER A 180 -1.17 17.87 7.95
C SER A 180 0.02 17.76 8.91
N GLU A 181 -0.11 18.24 10.15
CA GLU A 181 0.93 18.15 11.17
C GLU A 181 1.25 16.69 11.55
N CYS A 182 0.21 15.89 11.81
CA CYS A 182 0.36 14.47 12.10
C CYS A 182 0.96 13.73 10.90
N HIS A 183 0.50 14.03 9.69
CA HIS A 183 1.04 13.45 8.47
C HIS A 183 2.52 13.80 8.25
N HIS A 184 2.90 15.06 8.50
CA HIS A 184 4.27 15.52 8.40
C HIS A 184 5.17 14.81 9.41
N ARG A 185 4.73 14.69 10.67
CA ARG A 185 5.47 13.95 11.70
C ARG A 185 5.69 12.48 11.33
N LEU A 186 4.71 11.83 10.68
CA LEU A 186 4.78 10.42 10.30
C LEU A 186 5.56 10.16 9.01
N THR A 187 5.47 11.06 8.03
CA THR A 187 5.90 10.80 6.64
C THR A 187 6.91 11.79 6.09
N GLY A 188 7.15 12.90 6.78
CA GLY A 188 7.97 14.01 6.31
C GLY A 188 7.30 14.95 5.31
N ARG A 189 6.00 14.82 5.05
CA ARG A 189 5.22 15.72 4.16
C ARG A 189 3.82 15.98 4.69
N ASP A 190 3.15 17.04 4.24
CA ASP A 190 1.72 17.22 4.49
C ASP A 190 0.86 16.31 3.58
N ASN A 191 -0.46 16.32 3.79
CA ASN A 191 -1.43 15.48 3.07
C ASN A 191 -2.44 16.28 2.24
N THR A 192 -2.20 17.57 1.98
CA THR A 192 -3.15 18.42 1.25
C THR A 192 -3.34 17.89 -0.17
N HIS A 193 -2.23 17.63 -0.86
CA HIS A 193 -2.23 17.04 -2.20
C HIS A 193 -2.79 15.61 -2.21
N ILE A 194 -2.52 14.83 -1.15
CA ILE A 194 -3.02 13.46 -1.03
C ILE A 194 -4.56 13.46 -0.94
N LYS A 195 -5.14 14.32 -0.10
CA LYS A 195 -6.60 14.48 0.00
C LYS A 195 -7.22 14.96 -1.31
N HIS A 196 -6.54 15.84 -2.04
CA HIS A 196 -6.95 16.24 -3.38
C HIS A 196 -6.97 15.07 -4.36
N SER A 197 -5.87 14.29 -4.44
CA SER A 197 -5.78 13.09 -5.26
C SER A 197 -6.87 12.07 -4.93
N ILE A 198 -7.18 11.86 -3.65
CA ILE A 198 -8.26 10.97 -3.20
C ILE A 198 -9.60 11.43 -3.78
N ARG A 199 -9.96 12.72 -3.61
CA ARG A 199 -11.22 13.26 -4.16
C ARG A 199 -11.25 13.19 -5.69
N PHE A 200 -10.16 13.58 -6.34
CA PHE A 200 -10.05 13.57 -7.79
C PHE A 200 -10.26 12.15 -8.34
N LEU A 201 -9.55 11.16 -7.83
CA LEU A 201 -9.67 9.77 -8.29
C LEU A 201 -11.04 9.17 -7.96
N ALA A 202 -11.63 9.51 -6.81
CA ALA A 202 -12.99 9.09 -6.46
C ALA A 202 -14.01 9.66 -7.47
N ALA A 203 -13.94 10.96 -7.77
CA ALA A 203 -14.82 11.61 -8.75
C ALA A 203 -14.69 11.05 -10.17
N GLN A 204 -13.51 10.51 -10.52
CA GLN A 204 -13.26 9.85 -11.80
C GLN A 204 -13.66 8.36 -11.81
N GLY A 205 -14.16 7.82 -10.69
CA GLY A 205 -14.47 6.38 -10.55
C GLY A 205 -13.22 5.49 -10.58
N LYS A 206 -12.05 6.05 -10.20
CA LYS A 206 -10.73 5.43 -10.36
C LYS A 206 -9.98 5.24 -9.04
N LEU A 207 -10.60 5.61 -7.91
CA LEU A 207 -10.12 5.24 -6.59
C LEU A 207 -10.64 3.84 -6.25
N ALA A 208 -9.83 2.81 -6.50
CA ALA A 208 -10.20 1.41 -6.31
C ALA A 208 -10.28 1.01 -4.83
N GLU A 209 -9.44 1.60 -3.98
CA GLU A 209 -9.45 1.37 -2.53
C GLU A 209 -8.80 2.56 -1.81
N LEU A 210 -9.45 3.06 -0.76
CA LEU A 210 -8.84 3.98 0.20
C LEU A 210 -8.34 3.19 1.41
N ARG A 211 -7.07 3.35 1.76
CA ARG A 211 -6.41 2.63 2.84
C ARG A 211 -6.06 3.56 3.99
N LEU A 212 -6.40 3.13 5.21
CA LEU A 212 -6.03 3.81 6.45
C LEU A 212 -5.26 2.83 7.34
N LEU A 213 -4.03 3.17 7.71
CA LEU A 213 -3.22 2.36 8.61
C LEU A 213 -3.36 2.88 10.03
N VAL A 214 -4.04 2.12 10.87
CA VAL A 214 -4.27 2.48 12.27
C VAL A 214 -3.06 2.08 13.11
N ILE A 215 -2.36 3.10 13.61
CA ILE A 215 -1.18 2.95 14.48
C ILE A 215 -1.50 3.58 15.85
N PRO A 216 -1.68 2.78 16.91
CA PRO A 216 -2.04 3.29 18.23
C PRO A 216 -1.11 4.41 18.71
N GLY A 217 -1.69 5.55 19.10
CA GLY A 217 -0.96 6.72 19.61
C GLY A 217 -0.16 7.49 18.55
N GLN A 218 -0.12 7.04 17.30
CA GLN A 218 0.70 7.66 16.25
C GLN A 218 -0.13 8.33 15.16
N VAL A 219 -1.35 7.88 14.91
CA VAL A 219 -2.29 8.51 13.97
C VAL A 219 -3.42 9.22 14.71
N ASP A 220 -4.02 10.22 14.07
CA ASP A 220 -5.00 11.16 14.64
C ASP A 220 -6.43 10.93 14.14
N TYR A 221 -6.71 9.79 13.48
CA TYR A 221 -8.04 9.50 12.93
C TYR A 221 -9.14 9.55 13.99
N ALA A 222 -8.90 8.95 15.17
CA ALA A 222 -9.91 8.89 16.25
C ALA A 222 -10.24 10.28 16.80
N ALA A 223 -9.26 11.19 16.88
CA ALA A 223 -9.48 12.57 17.32
C ALA A 223 -10.28 13.41 16.31
N HIS A 224 -10.36 12.95 15.05
CA HIS A 224 -11.00 13.66 13.95
C HIS A 224 -12.02 12.79 13.21
N ILE A 225 -12.68 11.89 13.94
CA ILE A 225 -13.49 10.83 13.36
C ILE A 225 -14.66 11.36 12.53
N ASP A 226 -15.34 12.41 13.00
CA ASP A 226 -16.49 12.98 12.30
C ASP A 226 -16.05 13.63 10.97
N SER A 227 -14.92 14.34 10.98
CA SER A 227 -14.37 14.96 9.77
C SER A 227 -13.86 13.92 8.78
N LEU A 228 -13.22 12.86 9.27
CA LEU A 228 -12.76 11.74 8.45
C LEU A 228 -13.94 10.97 7.84
N ALA A 229 -14.98 10.69 8.63
CA ALA A 229 -16.18 10.03 8.17
C ALA A 229 -16.91 10.86 7.11
N ALA A 230 -17.12 12.15 7.35
CA ALA A 230 -17.72 13.07 6.38
C ALA A 230 -16.91 13.11 5.07
N PHE A 231 -15.57 13.15 5.17
CA PHE A 231 -14.70 13.09 4.00
C PHE A 231 -14.86 11.78 3.23
N ILE A 232 -14.86 10.64 3.91
CA ILE A 232 -15.01 9.32 3.26
C ILE A 232 -16.38 9.17 2.61
N THR A 233 -17.45 9.57 3.30
CA THR A 233 -18.82 9.57 2.74
C THR A 233 -18.90 10.45 1.50
N SER A 234 -18.18 11.58 1.45
CA SER A 234 -18.15 12.44 0.26
C SER A 234 -17.46 11.82 -0.96
N LEU A 235 -16.75 10.70 -0.80
CA LEU A 235 -16.10 9.98 -1.91
C LEU A 235 -17.05 9.03 -2.65
N GLY A 236 -18.27 8.79 -2.15
CA GLY A 236 -19.21 7.83 -2.72
C GLY A 236 -18.87 6.38 -2.34
N GLU A 237 -19.17 5.43 -3.23
CA GLU A 237 -19.02 3.98 -3.00
C GLU A 237 -17.56 3.48 -3.14
N VAL A 238 -16.61 4.19 -2.55
CA VAL A 238 -15.20 3.78 -2.54
C VAL A 238 -14.96 2.75 -1.44
N PRO A 239 -14.38 1.57 -1.74
CA PRO A 239 -13.97 0.62 -0.72
C PRO A 239 -12.93 1.22 0.24
N VAL A 240 -13.17 1.12 1.55
CA VAL A 240 -12.24 1.58 2.58
C VAL A 240 -11.65 0.39 3.32
N ARG A 241 -10.32 0.27 3.30
CA ARG A 241 -9.57 -0.73 4.07
C ARG A 241 -8.90 -0.08 5.27
N LEU A 242 -9.26 -0.56 6.45
CA LEU A 242 -8.54 -0.26 7.68
C LEU A 242 -7.48 -1.35 7.91
N ASN A 243 -6.20 -0.96 7.94
CA ASN A 243 -5.09 -1.86 8.22
C ASN A 243 -4.61 -1.65 9.66
N ALA A 244 -4.25 -2.73 10.35
CA ALA A 244 -3.64 -2.64 11.66
C ALA A 244 -2.12 -2.53 11.54
N PHE A 245 -1.50 -1.78 12.45
CA PHE A 245 -0.05 -1.71 12.52
C PHE A 245 0.59 -3.03 13.00
N HIS A 246 1.66 -3.40 12.29
CA HIS A 246 2.55 -4.49 12.65
C HIS A 246 3.98 -3.97 12.72
N ALA A 247 4.63 -4.12 13.87
CA ALA A 247 6.01 -3.68 14.10
C ALA A 247 7.06 -4.57 13.40
N HIS A 248 6.67 -5.74 12.90
CA HIS A 248 7.58 -6.59 12.13
C HIS A 248 7.91 -5.94 10.78
N GLY A 249 9.19 -5.88 10.41
CA GLY A 249 9.67 -5.33 9.14
C GLY A 249 9.85 -3.80 9.08
N VAL A 250 9.43 -3.05 10.11
CA VAL A 250 9.62 -1.59 10.16
C VAL A 250 11.03 -1.20 10.66
N TYR A 251 11.38 0.07 10.55
CA TYR A 251 12.70 0.60 10.94
C TYR A 251 12.60 1.70 12.01
N GLY A 252 13.76 2.06 12.58
CA GLY A 252 13.89 3.16 13.52
C GLY A 252 12.97 3.03 14.75
N GLU A 253 12.43 4.16 15.20
CA GLU A 253 11.55 4.24 16.38
C GLU A 253 10.26 3.43 16.24
N ALA A 254 9.79 3.17 15.01
CA ALA A 254 8.54 2.45 14.80
C ALA A 254 8.59 0.98 15.26
N LYS A 255 9.80 0.42 15.42
CA LYS A 255 9.98 -0.92 16.00
C LYS A 255 9.47 -1.03 17.44
N ALA A 256 9.47 0.08 18.17
CA ALA A 256 9.01 0.15 19.56
C ALA A 256 7.53 0.58 19.68
N TRP A 257 6.85 0.87 18.57
CA TRP A 257 5.44 1.26 18.62
C TRP A 257 4.55 0.06 18.91
N LEU A 258 3.48 0.30 19.68
CA LEU A 258 2.54 -0.73 20.07
C LEU A 258 1.84 -1.33 18.85
N ALA A 259 2.10 -2.61 18.60
CA ALA A 259 1.35 -3.40 17.64
C ALA A 259 -0.03 -3.79 18.22
N ARG A 260 -0.96 -4.20 17.34
CA ARG A 260 -2.32 -4.61 17.72
C ARG A 260 -2.39 -5.60 18.91
N ARG A 261 -1.41 -6.52 19.00
CA ARG A 261 -1.37 -7.55 20.08
C ARG A 261 -0.92 -7.00 21.44
N ASP A 262 -0.12 -5.95 21.46
CA ASP A 262 0.49 -5.42 22.69
C ASP A 262 -0.42 -4.40 23.37
N ALA A 263 -1.18 -3.63 22.57
CA ALA A 263 -2.23 -2.74 23.08
C ALA A 263 -3.33 -3.49 23.85
N ALA A 264 -3.56 -4.77 23.54
CA ALA A 264 -4.54 -5.60 24.25
C ALA A 264 -4.03 -6.10 25.63
N ARG A 265 -2.71 -6.22 25.83
CA ARG A 265 -2.11 -6.72 27.08
C ARG A 265 -1.79 -5.62 28.10
N GLY A 266 -1.66 -4.37 27.66
CA GLY A 266 -1.15 -3.24 28.46
C GLY A 266 -2.13 -2.58 29.45
N GLY A 267 -3.35 -3.10 29.65
CA GLY A 267 -4.25 -2.63 30.72
C GLY A 267 -4.70 -1.15 30.65
N LEU A 268 -4.48 -0.46 29.54
CA LEU A 268 -4.70 0.99 29.42
C LEU A 268 -6.02 1.30 28.68
N ALA A 269 -7.16 1.09 29.35
CA ALA A 269 -8.41 1.83 29.08
C ALA A 269 -9.56 1.31 29.97
N ARG A 270 -9.76 1.91 31.14
CA ARG A 270 -11.08 1.95 31.79
C ARG A 270 -11.62 3.36 31.60
N ARG A 271 -12.39 3.58 30.53
CA ARG A 271 -13.50 4.56 30.40
C ARG A 271 -13.99 4.57 28.94
N ASP A 272 -15.32 4.54 28.79
CA ASP A 272 -16.10 4.89 27.58
C ASP A 272 -16.43 3.84 26.52
N ALA A 273 -16.89 2.64 26.93
CA ALA A 273 -17.63 1.72 26.06
C ALA A 273 -19.12 1.65 26.45
N ALA A 274 -19.90 2.70 26.15
CA ALA A 274 -21.35 2.70 26.41
C ALA A 274 -22.21 3.49 25.40
N ARG A 275 -21.77 3.69 24.14
CA ARG A 275 -22.53 4.49 23.14
C ARG A 275 -22.70 3.88 21.74
N GLY A 276 -22.47 2.57 21.55
CA GLY A 276 -22.63 1.92 20.23
C GLY A 276 -23.93 1.14 20.10
N GLY A 277 -24.91 1.70 19.39
CA GLY A 277 -26.20 1.04 19.08
C GLY A 277 -26.12 -0.12 18.06
N THR A 278 -27.23 -0.39 17.37
CA THR A 278 -27.43 -1.53 16.44
C THR A 278 -26.49 -1.59 15.24
N ALA A 279 -25.91 -0.47 14.80
CA ALA A 279 -24.91 -0.42 13.74
C ALA A 279 -23.58 -1.11 14.14
N GLY A 280 -23.15 -0.94 15.39
CA GLY A 280 -21.92 -1.58 15.91
C GLY A 280 -22.01 -3.11 15.96
N ARG A 281 -23.24 -3.65 16.13
CA ARG A 281 -23.49 -5.10 16.12
C ARG A 281 -23.41 -5.73 14.72
N ARG A 282 -23.62 -4.96 13.64
CA ARG A 282 -23.49 -5.46 12.26
C ARG A 282 -22.03 -5.57 11.82
N ILE A 283 -21.18 -4.62 12.22
CA ILE A 283 -19.74 -4.63 11.95
C ILE A 283 -19.04 -5.71 12.78
N ALA A 284 -19.43 -5.89 14.05
CA ALA A 284 -18.91 -6.98 14.88
C ALA A 284 -19.20 -8.39 14.31
N ARG A 285 -20.34 -8.58 13.61
CA ARG A 285 -20.70 -9.87 12.98
C ARG A 285 -19.97 -10.16 11.68
N ALA A 286 -19.51 -9.14 10.94
CA ALA A 286 -18.65 -9.32 9.77
C ALA A 286 -17.20 -9.71 10.14
N TRP A 287 -16.86 -9.69 11.44
CA TRP A 287 -15.49 -9.64 11.95
C TRP A 287 -15.12 -10.80 12.89
N GLY A 288 -15.65 -12.00 12.67
CA GLY A 288 -15.21 -13.25 13.32
C GLY A 288 -15.00 -13.10 14.83
N GLY A 289 -16.11 -13.14 15.58
CA GLY A 289 -16.19 -12.69 16.98
C GLY A 289 -15.04 -13.13 17.89
N GLU A 290 -14.31 -12.14 18.39
CA GLU A 290 -13.77 -12.08 19.75
C GLU A 290 -13.43 -10.61 20.03
N ALA A 291 -14.29 -9.98 20.83
CA ALA A 291 -14.22 -8.56 21.14
C ALA A 291 -13.25 -8.32 22.30
N ASP A 292 -11.95 -8.19 21.99
CA ASP A 292 -10.94 -7.73 22.94
C ASP A 292 -10.54 -6.28 22.71
N PHE A 293 -10.34 -5.57 23.82
CA PHE A 293 -10.49 -4.11 24.01
C PHE A 293 -9.50 -3.21 23.23
N ALA A 294 -8.47 -3.73 22.56
CA ALA A 294 -7.67 -2.98 21.56
C ALA A 294 -8.36 -2.94 20.17
N GLY A 295 -9.31 -3.85 19.95
CA GLY A 295 -10.35 -3.72 18.96
C GLY A 295 -11.21 -2.49 19.20
N ALA A 296 -11.26 -1.88 20.39
CA ALA A 296 -12.12 -0.73 20.63
C ALA A 296 -11.72 0.52 19.84
N ILE A 297 -10.45 0.81 19.52
CA ILE A 297 -10.12 1.98 18.66
C ILE A 297 -10.44 1.67 17.20
N PHE A 298 -10.15 0.47 16.72
CA PHE A 298 -10.40 0.07 15.33
C PHE A 298 -11.91 -0.13 15.08
N VAL A 299 -12.60 -0.76 16.01
CA VAL A 299 -14.06 -0.91 16.08
C VAL A 299 -14.70 0.42 16.41
N SER A 300 -14.13 1.30 17.24
CA SER A 300 -14.67 2.66 17.47
C SER A 300 -14.52 3.49 16.22
N VAL A 301 -13.36 3.55 15.57
CA VAL A 301 -13.18 4.24 14.29
C VAL A 301 -14.12 3.65 13.25
N ALA A 302 -14.19 2.32 13.10
CA ALA A 302 -15.10 1.68 12.14
C ALA A 302 -16.59 1.86 12.49
N CYS A 303 -16.98 1.77 13.77
CA CYS A 303 -18.37 1.92 14.24
C CYS A 303 -18.80 3.39 14.30
N GLN A 304 -17.90 4.31 14.62
CA GLN A 304 -18.15 5.76 14.57
C GLN A 304 -18.22 6.20 13.11
N MET A 305 -17.36 5.69 12.22
CA MET A 305 -17.50 5.91 10.79
C MET A 305 -18.83 5.38 10.27
N ALA A 306 -19.23 4.18 10.67
CA ALA A 306 -20.52 3.62 10.27
C ALA A 306 -21.74 4.29 10.93
N ALA A 307 -21.58 4.87 12.13
CA ALA A 307 -22.62 5.64 12.80
C ALA A 307 -22.73 7.08 12.24
N ALA A 308 -21.66 7.62 11.67
CA ALA A 308 -21.62 8.92 11.01
C ALA A 308 -22.02 8.86 9.52
N MET A 309 -22.19 7.66 8.96
CA MET A 309 -22.76 7.48 7.63
C MET A 309 -24.29 7.64 7.69
N PRO A 310 -24.90 8.47 6.82
CA PRO A 310 -26.34 8.64 6.82
C PRO A 310 -27.04 7.31 6.55
N SER A 311 -28.00 6.94 7.40
CA SER A 311 -28.89 5.81 7.14
C SER A 311 -29.82 6.18 5.99
N GLU A 312 -29.62 5.57 4.81
CA GLU A 312 -30.61 5.74 3.74
C GLU A 312 -31.97 5.15 4.15
N PRO A 313 -33.09 5.82 3.79
CA PRO A 313 -34.41 5.25 3.94
C PRO A 313 -34.56 4.05 3.00
N LYS A 314 -35.13 2.95 3.50
CA LYS A 314 -35.41 1.74 2.73
C LYS A 314 -36.18 2.08 1.44
N GLN A 315 -35.53 1.94 0.29
CA GLN A 315 -36.19 1.57 -0.95
C GLN A 315 -35.59 0.25 -1.42
N ASP A 316 -36.47 -0.74 -1.56
CA ASP A 316 -36.19 -2.04 -2.17
C ASP A 316 -35.67 -1.81 -3.59
N ASN A 317 -34.36 -1.94 -3.77
CA ASN A 317 -33.69 -2.30 -5.02
C ASN A 317 -32.30 -2.83 -4.63
N GLY A 318 -32.14 -4.15 -4.70
CA GLY A 318 -30.99 -4.94 -4.23
C GLY A 318 -29.62 -4.26 -4.17
N ILE A 319 -29.25 -3.80 -2.97
CA ILE A 319 -27.88 -3.38 -2.62
C ILE A 319 -27.06 -4.64 -2.33
N ALA A 320 -26.11 -4.97 -3.22
CA ALA A 320 -25.16 -6.05 -3.02
C ALA A 320 -24.03 -5.60 -2.09
N ILE A 321 -24.17 -5.85 -0.78
CA ILE A 321 -23.02 -5.89 0.13
C ILE A 321 -22.25 -7.17 -0.21
N GLN A 322 -21.18 -7.08 -0.99
CA GLN A 322 -20.36 -8.24 -1.31
C GLN A 322 -19.79 -8.87 -0.03
N ARG A 323 -20.15 -10.14 0.18
CA ARG A 323 -19.55 -11.03 1.18
C ARG A 323 -18.03 -11.04 1.02
N ILE A 324 -17.31 -10.62 2.06
CA ILE A 324 -15.90 -10.92 2.22
C ILE A 324 -15.80 -12.41 2.54
N GLY A 325 -15.56 -13.23 1.51
CA GLY A 325 -15.20 -14.63 1.66
C GLY A 325 -13.74 -14.75 2.09
N TYR A 326 -13.50 -15.17 3.32
CA TYR A 326 -12.17 -15.62 3.74
C TYR A 326 -11.94 -17.04 3.20
N HIS A 327 -11.03 -17.20 2.24
CA HIS A 327 -10.31 -18.46 2.08
C HIS A 327 -9.12 -18.46 3.05
N LEU A 328 -9.30 -19.13 4.18
CA LEU A 328 -8.22 -19.55 5.06
C LEU A 328 -7.37 -20.60 4.30
N CYS A 329 -6.30 -20.16 3.64
CA CYS A 329 -5.23 -21.07 3.26
C CYS A 329 -4.30 -21.19 4.47
N GLY A 330 -4.56 -22.20 5.31
CA GLY A 330 -3.69 -22.57 6.41
C GLY A 330 -2.40 -23.19 5.87
N LEU A 331 -1.30 -22.44 5.89
CA LEU A 331 0.03 -23.03 5.87
C LEU A 331 0.38 -23.39 7.32
N ARG A 332 0.15 -24.66 7.65
CA ARG A 332 0.89 -25.34 8.71
C ARG A 332 2.31 -25.56 8.19
N THR A 333 3.28 -25.02 8.92
CA THR A 333 4.58 -25.66 9.14
C THR A 333 4.73 -25.77 10.64
#